data_AF-A0A652YM43-F1
#
_entry.id   AF-A0A652YM43-F1
#
_cell.length_a   1.000
_cell.length_b   1.000
_cell.length_c   1.000
_cell.angle_alpha   90.00
_cell.angle_beta   90.00
_cell.angle_gamma   90.00
#
_symmetry.space_group_name_H-M   'P 1'
#
loop_
_entity.id
_entity.type
_entity.pdbx_description
1 polymer ?
#
loop_
_entity_poly.entity_id
_entity_poly.type
_entity_poly.pdbx_seq_one_letter_code
_entity_poly.pdbx_strand_id
1 'polypeptide(L)'
;MTTHLEPSASPETSQSAQRSLTVNRLAAEFSGRISPECIDIVVEGALADLSWESSKALLELSERLARQRIISYLDSKANNFD
;
A
#
# COMPACT_ATOMS: atom_id res chain seq x y z
N MET A 1 -29.38 -31.56 12.70
CA MET A 1 -27.99 -31.06 12.78
C MET A 1 -27.80 -30.09 11.63
N THR A 2 -27.92 -28.79 11.88
CA THR A 2 -27.69 -27.73 10.89
C THR A 2 -26.21 -27.35 10.95
N THR A 3 -25.45 -27.70 9.92
CA THR A 3 -24.06 -27.29 9.76
C THR A 3 -24.02 -25.80 9.39
N HIS A 4 -23.63 -24.96 10.35
CA HIS A 4 -23.36 -23.54 10.12
C HIS A 4 -22.02 -23.42 9.39
N LEU A 5 -22.07 -23.19 8.07
CA LEU A 5 -20.90 -22.86 7.26
C LEU A 5 -20.54 -21.40 7.53
N GLU A 6 -19.59 -21.16 8.43
CA GLU A 6 -18.93 -19.86 8.52
C GLU A 6 -18.20 -19.55 7.21
N PRO A 7 -18.35 -18.35 6.62
CA PRO A 7 -17.54 -17.96 5.49
C PRO A 7 -16.10 -17.78 5.99
N SER A 8 -15.23 -18.73 5.65
CA SER A 8 -13.80 -18.63 5.89
C SER A 8 -13.23 -17.53 4.97
N ALA A 9 -13.27 -16.28 5.43
CA ALA A 9 -12.59 -15.19 4.76
C ALA A 9 -11.08 -15.41 4.93
N SER A 10 -10.45 -16.01 3.92
CA SER A 10 -9.00 -16.20 3.91
C SER A 10 -8.28 -14.85 4.09
N PRO A 11 -7.28 -14.77 4.97
CA PRO A 11 -6.58 -13.51 5.29
C PRO A 11 -5.92 -12.85 4.06
N GLU A 12 -5.58 -13.65 3.04
CA GLU A 12 -4.97 -13.21 1.78
C GLU A 12 -5.91 -12.32 0.95
N THR A 13 -7.21 -12.64 0.93
CA THR A 13 -8.24 -11.86 0.21
C THR A 13 -8.42 -10.49 0.85
N SER A 14 -8.34 -10.41 2.19
CA SER A 14 -8.43 -9.16 2.93
C SER A 14 -7.21 -8.27 2.70
N GLN A 15 -6.00 -8.84 2.70
CA GLN A 15 -4.77 -8.09 2.49
C GLN A 15 -4.68 -7.53 1.05
N SER A 16 -5.04 -8.34 0.05
CA SER A 16 -5.08 -7.88 -1.35
C SER A 16 -6.09 -6.75 -1.55
N ALA A 17 -7.28 -6.84 -0.96
CA ALA A 17 -8.27 -5.77 -1.04
C ALA A 17 -7.80 -4.48 -0.35
N GLN A 18 -7.17 -4.61 0.82
CA GLN A 18 -6.61 -3.48 1.56
C GLN A 18 -5.47 -2.80 0.82
N ARG A 19 -4.57 -3.57 0.20
CA ARG A 19 -3.51 -3.05 -0.68
C ARG A 19 -4.11 -2.23 -1.82
N SER A 20 -5.08 -2.78 -2.55
CA SER A 20 -5.74 -2.08 -3.67
C SER A 20 -6.41 -0.77 -3.23
N LEU A 21 -7.04 -0.73 -2.04
CA LEU A 21 -7.60 0.49 -1.48
C LEU A 21 -6.53 1.54 -1.17
N THR A 22 -5.39 1.12 -0.60
CA THR A 22 -4.25 1.99 -0.32
C THR A 22 -3.65 2.55 -1.61
N VAL A 23 -3.45 1.72 -2.63
CA VAL A 23 -2.95 2.14 -3.94
C VAL A 23 -3.88 3.15 -4.58
N ASN A 24 -5.19 2.91 -4.58
CA ASN A 24 -6.17 3.85 -5.13
C ASN A 24 -6.15 5.21 -4.40
N ARG A 25 -6.03 5.21 -3.07
CA ARG A 25 -5.93 6.44 -2.28
C ARG A 25 -4.66 7.22 -2.62
N LEU A 26 -3.52 6.55 -2.69
CA LEU A 26 -2.24 7.18 -3.05
C LEU A 26 -2.24 7.64 -4.51
N ALA A 27 -2.84 6.88 -5.44
CA ALA A 27 -2.98 7.27 -6.84
C ALA A 27 -3.82 8.54 -7.00
N ALA A 28 -4.87 8.69 -6.20
CA ALA A 28 -5.64 9.94 -6.16
C ALA A 28 -4.82 11.09 -5.56
N GLU A 29 -4.08 10.85 -4.46
CA GLU A 29 -3.22 11.84 -3.79
C GLU A 29 -2.10 12.37 -4.72
N PHE A 30 -1.48 11.49 -5.50
CA PHE A 30 -0.35 11.80 -6.38
C PHE A 30 -0.72 11.81 -7.87
N SER A 31 -1.99 12.05 -8.19
CA SER A 31 -2.52 12.00 -9.55
C SER A 31 -1.69 12.85 -10.52
N GLY A 32 -1.31 12.23 -11.64
CA GLY A 32 -0.52 12.86 -12.70
C GLY A 32 0.97 13.05 -12.41
N ARG A 33 1.45 12.71 -11.19
CA ARG A 33 2.88 12.84 -10.81
C ARG A 33 3.64 11.51 -10.90
N ILE A 34 2.95 10.40 -10.65
CA ILE A 34 3.49 9.04 -10.67
C ILE A 34 2.39 8.08 -11.15
N SER A 35 2.78 7.00 -11.82
CA SER A 35 1.81 6.03 -12.32
C SER A 35 1.29 5.10 -11.20
N PRO A 36 0.04 4.59 -11.30
CA PRO A 36 -0.51 3.67 -10.32
C PRO A 36 0.31 2.39 -10.15
N GLU A 37 0.96 1.90 -11.20
CA GLU A 37 1.81 0.72 -11.17
C GLU A 37 3.06 0.96 -10.30
N CYS A 38 3.66 2.14 -10.41
CA CYS A 38 4.79 2.53 -9.55
C CYS A 38 4.37 2.67 -8.08
N ILE A 39 3.18 3.22 -7.82
CA ILE A 39 2.62 3.30 -6.46
C ILE A 39 2.44 1.90 -5.89
N ASP A 40 1.90 0.97 -6.68
CA ASP A 40 1.66 -0.40 -6.26
C ASP A 40 2.96 -1.12 -5.87
N ILE A 41 4.03 -0.99 -6.68
CA ILE A 41 5.37 -1.50 -6.36
C ILE A 41 5.90 -0.92 -5.03
N VAL A 42 5.72 0.39 -4.82
CA VAL A 42 6.19 1.06 -3.59
C VAL A 42 5.41 0.58 -2.36
N VAL A 43 4.09 0.38 -2.49
CA VAL A 43 3.25 -0.16 -1.42
C VAL A 43 3.63 -1.61 -1.10
N GLU A 44 3.89 -2.43 -2.12
CA GLU A 44 4.36 -3.81 -1.93
C GLU A 44 5.70 -3.86 -1.19
N GLY A 45 6.67 -3.05 -1.61
CA GLY A 45 7.96 -2.94 -0.93
C GLY A 45 7.80 -2.47 0.52
N ALA A 46 6.93 -1.50 0.79
CA ALA A 46 6.66 -1.03 2.14
C ALA A 46 6.01 -2.10 3.04
N LEU A 47 5.11 -2.93 2.49
CA LEU A 47 4.55 -4.08 3.20
C LEU A 47 5.60 -5.15 3.51
N ALA A 48 6.49 -5.43 2.57
CA ALA A 48 7.57 -6.39 2.75
C ALA A 48 8.56 -5.96 3.85
N ASP A 49 8.96 -4.68 3.84
CA ASP A 49 9.87 -4.09 4.82
C ASP A 49 9.32 -4.11 6.26
N LEU A 50 7.99 -4.10 6.38
CA LEU A 50 7.28 -4.08 7.66
C LEU A 50 6.64 -5.44 7.98
N SER A 51 6.93 -6.50 7.23
CA SER A 51 6.30 -7.82 7.39
C SER A 51 6.38 -8.44 8.79
N TRP A 52 7.29 -7.95 9.63
CA TRP A 52 7.48 -8.34 11.03
C TRP A 52 6.54 -7.61 12.02
N GLU A 53 5.81 -6.59 11.57
CA GLU A 53 4.86 -5.81 12.37
C GLU A 53 3.51 -6.50 12.54
N SER A 54 2.78 -6.12 13.59
CA SER A 54 1.39 -6.60 13.79
C SER A 54 0.47 -6.17 12.64
N SER A 55 -0.51 -7.01 12.28
CA SER A 55 -1.38 -6.78 11.10
C SER A 55 -2.08 -5.43 11.08
N LYS A 56 -2.43 -4.88 12.26
CA LYS A 56 -3.07 -3.56 12.37
C LYS A 56 -2.09 -2.41 12.14
N ALA A 57 -0.88 -2.50 12.69
CA ALA A 57 0.15 -1.49 12.50
C ALA A 57 0.74 -1.55 11.09
N LEU A 58 0.86 -2.76 10.53
CA LEU A 58 1.43 -3.03 9.21
C LEU A 58 0.83 -2.15 8.12
N LEU A 59 -0.50 -2.09 8.01
CA LEU A 59 -1.19 -1.31 6.98
C LEU A 59 -0.96 0.21 7.13
N GLU A 60 -1.07 0.69 8.37
CA GLU A 60 -0.96 2.12 8.68
C GLU A 60 0.48 2.62 8.45
N LEU A 61 1.46 1.80 8.82
CA LEU A 61 2.88 2.08 8.67
C LEU A 61 3.32 1.90 7.21
N SER A 62 2.84 0.87 6.51
CA SER A 62 3.17 0.65 5.10
C SER A 62 2.64 1.77 4.21
N GLU A 63 1.43 2.28 4.47
CA GLU A 63 0.90 3.45 3.76
C GLU A 63 1.76 4.69 4.00
N ARG A 64 2.16 4.95 5.25
CA ARG A 64 3.01 6.11 5.57
C ARG A 64 4.39 6.01 4.92
N LEU A 65 5.01 4.83 4.98
CA LEU A 65 6.31 4.58 4.38
C LEU A 65 6.23 4.72 2.86
N ALA A 66 5.20 4.17 2.22
CA ALA A 66 4.97 4.33 0.78
C ALA A 66 4.80 5.81 0.39
N ARG A 67 3.98 6.56 1.13
CA ARG A 67 3.79 8.00 0.93
C ARG A 67 5.10 8.77 1.04
N GLN A 68 5.89 8.51 2.07
CA GLN A 68 7.20 9.15 2.28
C GLN A 68 8.17 8.88 1.12
N ARG A 69 8.24 7.64 0.65
CA ARG A 69 9.07 7.25 -0.49
C ARG A 69 8.66 7.95 -1.78
N ILE A 70 7.35 8.03 -2.05
CA ILE A 70 6.83 8.75 -3.23
C ILE A 70 7.21 10.24 -3.16
N ILE A 71 7.00 10.89 -2.01
CA ILE A 71 7.36 12.30 -1.82
C ILE A 71 8.86 12.51 -2.03
N SER A 72 9.71 11.68 -1.42
CA SER A 72 11.16 11.77 -1.56
C SER A 72 11.63 11.57 -3.01
N TYR A 73 11.02 10.63 -3.74
CA TYR A 73 11.28 10.44 -5.16
C TYR A 73 10.89 11.66 -6.00
N LEU A 74 9.71 12.22 -5.76
CA LEU A 74 9.23 13.41 -6.48
C LEU A 74 10.09 14.65 -6.19
N ASP A 75 10.50 14.84 -4.94
CA ASP A 75 11.40 15.91 -4.52
C ASP A 75 12.77 15.76 -5.17
N SER A 76 13.36 14.56 -5.11
CA SER A 76 14.62 14.24 -5.80
C SER A 76 14.51 14.48 -7.30
N LYS A 77 13.41 14.05 -7.92
CA LYS A 77 13.15 14.27 -9.35
C LYS A 77 13.10 15.75 -9.68
N ALA A 78 12.43 16.57 -8.88
CA ALA A 78 12.37 18.03 -9.09
C ALA A 78 13.76 18.67 -9.01
N ASN A 79 14.57 18.28 -8.02
CA ASN A 79 15.93 18.78 -7.81
C ASN A 79 16.94 18.34 -8.89
N ASN A 80 16.63 17.34 -9.72
CA ASN A 80 17.49 16.91 -10.83
C ASN A 80 17.29 17.73 -12.12
N PHE A 81 16.32 18.66 -12.15
CA PHE A 81 16.06 19.54 -13.28
C PHE A 81 16.43 21.02 -13.03
N ASP A 82 16.95 21.34 -11.85
CA ASP A 82 17.65 22.61 -11.52
C ASP A 82 19.16 22.46 -11.75
#